data_AF-A0A959NX75-F1
#
_entry.id   AF-A0A959NX75-F1
#
_cell.length_a   1.000
_cell.length_b   1.000
_cell.length_c   1.000
_cell.angle_alpha   90.00
_cell.angle_beta   90.00
_cell.angle_gamma   90.00
#
_symmetry.space_group_name_H-M   'P 1'
#
loop_
_entity.id
_entity.type
_entity.pdbx_description
1 polymer ?
#
loop_
_entity_poly.entity_id
_entity_poly.type
_entity_poly.pdbx_seq_one_letter_code
_entity_poly.pdbx_strand_id
1 'polypeptide(L)'
;MKTLTKTLILAFFVIGLTNCGTTFFTLAPDEDSNLEMGRSVIEKEDDFALSAISFEDKTEREFMFYLYVQNNNQETLLLDPKTIYVKVYDENKKQIDVPIIHAVDPEEQIYVLDKNIQERETEHDVATGLNIVFSLFNTVADLTDNDKNDAGEVLENVVIFTGNHIGEKIDYDNDIDYLKSQKSYWKNEVLRKTELEENEDIGGIFYMPINPNAKFLKIYIPLGKTVHTYKFQQIAS
;
A
#
# COMPACT_ATOMS: atom_id res chain seq x y z
N MET A 1 -4.40 35.05 -43.74
CA MET A 1 -3.31 34.14 -43.36
C MET A 1 -3.05 34.06 -41.85
N LYS A 2 -3.09 35.16 -41.09
CA LYS A 2 -2.85 35.14 -39.62
C LYS A 2 -3.93 34.47 -38.76
N THR A 3 -5.16 34.34 -39.26
CA THR A 3 -6.28 33.70 -38.55
C THR A 3 -6.23 32.17 -38.62
N LEU A 4 -5.75 31.61 -39.73
CA LEU A 4 -5.66 30.14 -39.94
C LEU A 4 -4.64 29.49 -38.99
N THR A 5 -3.56 30.20 -38.67
CA THR A 5 -2.48 29.70 -37.80
C THR A 5 -2.90 29.63 -36.33
N LYS A 6 -3.81 30.51 -35.89
CA LYS A 6 -4.32 30.49 -34.50
C LYS A 6 -5.28 29.33 -34.25
N THR A 7 -6.11 28.98 -35.23
CA THR A 7 -7.04 27.84 -35.11
C THR A 7 -6.30 26.50 -35.09
N LEU A 8 -5.18 26.38 -35.81
CA LEU A 8 -4.37 25.16 -35.84
C LEU A 8 -3.67 24.89 -34.50
N ILE A 9 -3.17 25.94 -33.82
CA ILE A 9 -2.51 25.83 -32.50
C ILE A 9 -3.52 25.45 -31.41
N LEU A 10 -4.75 26.00 -31.48
CA LEU A 10 -5.81 25.66 -30.51
C LEU A 10 -6.26 24.20 -30.66
N ALA A 11 -6.35 23.68 -31.90
CA ALA A 11 -6.70 22.28 -32.14
C ALA A 11 -5.62 21.30 -31.62
N PHE A 12 -4.34 21.67 -31.70
CA PHE A 12 -3.25 20.84 -31.19
C PHE A 12 -3.22 20.76 -29.65
N PHE A 13 -3.64 21.83 -28.96
CA PHE A 13 -3.71 21.86 -27.50
C PHE A 13 -4.86 21.01 -26.94
N VAL A 14 -5.98 20.88 -27.68
CA VAL A 14 -7.14 20.06 -27.27
C VAL A 14 -6.86 18.56 -27.47
N ILE A 15 -6.05 18.17 -28.45
CA ILE A 15 -5.67 16.76 -28.68
C ILE A 15 -4.64 16.27 -27.65
N GLY A 16 -3.91 17.18 -26.99
CA GLY A 16 -2.92 16.83 -25.96
C GLY A 16 -3.50 16.43 -24.60
N LEU A 17 -4.81 16.61 -24.36
CA LEU A 17 -5.46 16.36 -23.07
C LEU A 17 -6.23 15.04 -22.98
N THR A 18 -6.28 14.22 -24.05
CA THR A 18 -7.14 13.02 -24.09
C THR A 18 -6.43 11.73 -23.69
N ASN A 19 -5.22 11.76 -23.13
CA ASN A 19 -4.46 10.53 -22.82
C ASN A 19 -4.40 10.20 -21.33
N CYS A 20 -5.54 10.25 -20.65
CA CYS A 20 -5.71 9.72 -19.29
C CYS A 20 -6.56 8.45 -19.36
N GLY A 21 -6.02 7.40 -20.00
CA GLY A 21 -6.61 6.06 -19.95
C GLY A 21 -5.99 5.31 -18.78
N THR A 22 -6.73 5.14 -17.69
CA THR A 22 -6.33 4.23 -16.61
C THR A 22 -6.62 2.81 -17.06
N THR A 23 -5.58 2.03 -17.38
CA THR A 23 -5.74 0.60 -17.66
C THR A 23 -6.04 -0.12 -16.35
N PHE A 24 -7.17 -0.83 -16.29
CA PHE A 24 -7.50 -1.65 -15.13
C PHE A 24 -7.08 -3.09 -15.40
N PHE A 25 -6.36 -3.71 -14.48
CA PHE A 25 -6.06 -5.15 -14.55
C PHE A 25 -6.98 -5.90 -13.60
N THR A 26 -7.41 -7.10 -13.94
CA THR A 26 -8.05 -8.06 -13.03
C THR A 26 -7.50 -9.44 -13.29
N LEU A 27 -7.63 -10.35 -12.33
CA LEU A 27 -7.13 -11.71 -12.45
C LEU A 27 -8.26 -12.72 -12.45
N ALA A 28 -8.13 -13.74 -13.30
CA ALA A 28 -8.99 -14.92 -13.30
C ALA A 28 -8.10 -16.18 -13.21
N PRO A 29 -8.51 -17.26 -12.55
CA PRO A 29 -7.78 -18.53 -12.59
C PRO A 29 -7.56 -19.04 -14.03
N ASP A 30 -6.34 -19.52 -14.33
CA ASP A 30 -5.98 -20.26 -15.58
C ASP A 30 -5.79 -21.76 -15.29
N GLU A 31 -6.46 -22.25 -14.24
CA GLU A 31 -6.55 -23.67 -13.86
C GLU A 31 -7.85 -23.93 -13.08
N ASP A 32 -8.09 -25.20 -12.72
CA ASP A 32 -9.31 -25.60 -12.02
C ASP A 32 -9.44 -24.85 -10.68
N SER A 33 -10.62 -24.27 -10.47
CA SER A 33 -10.93 -23.47 -9.28
C SER A 33 -12.35 -23.75 -8.82
N ASN A 34 -12.58 -23.72 -7.51
CA ASN A 34 -13.90 -23.79 -6.90
C ASN A 34 -14.43 -22.38 -6.65
N LEU A 35 -15.76 -22.21 -6.71
CA LEU A 35 -16.39 -20.95 -6.35
C LEU A 35 -16.89 -21.02 -4.90
N GLU A 36 -16.21 -20.33 -4.00
CA GLU A 36 -16.53 -20.29 -2.58
C GLU A 36 -16.91 -18.88 -2.17
N MET A 37 -18.13 -18.68 -1.65
CA MET A 37 -18.64 -17.37 -1.24
C MET A 37 -18.49 -16.26 -2.32
N GLY A 38 -18.57 -16.64 -3.60
CA GLY A 38 -18.40 -15.73 -4.73
C GLY A 38 -16.94 -15.46 -5.13
N ARG A 39 -15.97 -16.16 -4.53
CA ARG A 39 -14.55 -16.07 -4.84
C ARG A 39 -14.09 -17.32 -5.57
N SER A 40 -13.25 -17.16 -6.58
CA SER A 40 -12.59 -18.30 -7.21
C SER A 40 -11.36 -18.68 -6.39
N VAL A 41 -11.39 -19.90 -5.86
CA VAL A 41 -10.35 -20.47 -4.99
C VAL A 41 -9.66 -21.59 -5.74
N ILE A 42 -8.33 -21.54 -5.82
CA ILE A 42 -7.50 -22.62 -6.35
C ILE A 42 -6.88 -23.35 -5.15
N GLU A 43 -7.16 -24.64 -5.02
CA GLU A 43 -6.68 -25.48 -3.92
C GLU A 43 -5.61 -26.45 -4.41
N LYS A 44 -4.60 -26.69 -3.57
CA LYS A 44 -3.55 -27.68 -3.81
C LYS A 44 -3.24 -28.37 -2.49
N GLU A 45 -3.08 -29.68 -2.56
CA GLU A 45 -2.76 -30.51 -1.41
C GLU A 45 -1.70 -31.53 -1.83
N ASP A 46 -0.71 -31.69 -0.97
CA ASP A 46 0.28 -32.77 -1.03
C ASP A 46 0.50 -33.35 0.38
N ASP A 47 1.46 -34.27 0.51
CA ASP A 47 1.78 -34.89 1.82
C ASP A 47 2.35 -33.88 2.84
N PHE A 48 2.76 -32.68 2.40
CA PHE A 48 3.37 -31.66 3.24
C PHE A 48 2.36 -30.62 3.72
N ALA A 49 1.53 -30.12 2.82
CA ALA A 49 0.61 -29.04 3.12
C ALA A 49 -0.63 -29.06 2.24
N LEU A 50 -1.70 -28.48 2.77
CA LEU A 50 -2.82 -27.99 1.97
C LEU A 50 -2.68 -26.47 1.85
N SER A 51 -2.84 -25.91 0.66
CA SER A 51 -2.96 -24.47 0.51
C SER A 51 -3.96 -24.05 -0.55
N ALA A 52 -4.67 -22.97 -0.26
CA ALA A 52 -5.70 -22.40 -1.10
C ALA A 52 -5.41 -20.92 -1.34
N ILE A 53 -5.58 -20.46 -2.58
CA ILE A 53 -5.38 -19.05 -2.94
C ILE A 53 -6.60 -18.49 -3.66
N SER A 54 -6.99 -17.27 -3.30
CA SER A 54 -7.98 -16.47 -4.02
C SER A 54 -7.41 -15.11 -4.37
N PHE A 55 -7.75 -14.62 -5.56
CA PHE A 55 -7.58 -13.21 -5.89
C PHE A 55 -8.69 -12.41 -5.20
N GLU A 56 -8.32 -11.38 -4.44
CA GLU A 56 -9.27 -10.58 -3.67
C GLU A 56 -9.54 -9.25 -4.35
N ASP A 57 -8.48 -8.47 -4.61
CA ASP A 57 -8.59 -7.14 -5.21
C ASP A 57 -7.21 -6.67 -5.74
N LYS A 58 -7.09 -5.39 -6.07
CA LYS A 58 -5.84 -4.74 -6.43
C LYS A 58 -5.73 -3.33 -5.88
N THR A 59 -4.50 -2.89 -5.70
CA THR A 59 -4.15 -1.48 -5.54
C THR A 59 -3.78 -0.89 -6.91
N GLU A 60 -3.19 0.30 -6.93
CA GLU A 60 -2.58 0.85 -8.15
C GLU A 60 -1.35 0.05 -8.61
N ARG A 61 -0.66 -0.63 -7.69
CA ARG A 61 0.66 -1.21 -7.92
C ARG A 61 0.76 -2.69 -7.60
N GLU A 62 -0.16 -3.25 -6.82
CA GLU A 62 -0.15 -4.64 -6.41
C GLU A 62 -1.49 -5.34 -6.63
N PHE A 63 -1.43 -6.64 -6.88
CA PHE A 63 -2.54 -7.56 -6.70
C PHE A 63 -2.59 -8.03 -5.26
N MET A 64 -3.80 -8.16 -4.72
CA MET A 64 -4.10 -8.66 -3.39
C MET A 64 -4.61 -10.09 -3.49
N PHE A 65 -3.96 -11.00 -2.78
CA PHE A 65 -4.37 -12.39 -2.70
C PHE A 65 -4.63 -12.76 -1.25
N TYR A 66 -5.65 -13.58 -1.02
CA TYR A 66 -5.78 -14.30 0.24
C TYR A 66 -5.17 -15.69 0.09
N LEU A 67 -4.32 -16.06 1.03
CA LEU A 67 -3.67 -17.36 1.10
C LEU A 67 -4.10 -18.05 2.40
N TYR A 68 -4.56 -19.29 2.26
CA TYR A 68 -4.74 -20.22 3.36
C TYR A 68 -3.71 -21.34 3.24
N VAL A 69 -3.07 -21.71 4.34
CA VAL A 69 -2.10 -22.82 4.42
C VAL A 69 -2.39 -23.63 5.67
N GLN A 70 -2.43 -24.95 5.53
CA GLN A 70 -2.47 -25.91 6.63
C GLN A 70 -1.28 -26.85 6.52
N ASN A 71 -0.57 -27.07 7.63
CA ASN A 71 0.53 -28.02 7.70
C ASN A 71 -0.01 -29.44 7.93
N ASN A 72 0.14 -30.32 6.95
CA ASN A 72 -0.28 -31.72 7.04
C ASN A 72 0.87 -32.66 7.47
N ASN A 73 2.06 -32.10 7.70
CA ASN A 73 3.26 -32.85 8.03
C ASN A 73 3.65 -32.72 9.50
N GLN A 74 4.38 -33.72 10.00
CA GLN A 74 4.93 -33.75 11.37
C GLN A 74 6.12 -32.78 11.55
N GLU A 75 6.76 -32.36 10.46
CA GLU A 75 7.81 -31.34 10.51
C GLU A 75 7.18 -29.94 10.55
N THR A 76 7.75 -29.04 11.36
CA THR A 76 7.34 -27.62 11.40
C THR A 76 7.52 -26.98 10.03
N LEU A 77 6.46 -26.34 9.52
CA LEU A 77 6.43 -25.67 8.24
C LEU A 77 6.68 -24.17 8.42
N LEU A 78 7.74 -23.65 7.79
CA LEU A 78 7.99 -22.21 7.78
C LEU A 78 7.32 -21.56 6.57
N LEU A 79 6.32 -20.73 6.82
CA LEU A 79 5.69 -19.88 5.83
C LEU A 79 6.27 -18.47 5.93
N ASP A 80 7.03 -18.06 4.90
CA ASP A 80 7.64 -16.73 4.84
C ASP A 80 7.14 -16.00 3.57
N PRO A 81 6.25 -15.00 3.70
CA PRO A 81 5.67 -14.27 2.57
C PRO A 81 6.71 -13.75 1.58
N LYS A 82 7.89 -13.31 2.03
CA LYS A 82 8.93 -12.78 1.14
C LYS A 82 9.49 -13.81 0.16
N THR A 83 9.30 -15.09 0.47
CA THR A 83 9.74 -16.20 -0.39
C THR A 83 8.71 -16.56 -1.45
N ILE A 84 7.49 -16.04 -1.35
CA ILE A 84 6.47 -16.14 -2.39
C ILE A 84 6.93 -15.28 -3.57
N TYR A 85 6.85 -15.84 -4.77
CA TYR A 85 7.26 -15.13 -5.98
C TYR A 85 6.38 -15.48 -7.17
N VAL A 86 6.42 -14.64 -8.20
CA VAL A 86 5.69 -14.83 -9.44
C VAL A 86 6.61 -14.82 -10.64
N LYS A 87 6.31 -15.71 -11.59
CA LYS A 87 6.81 -15.62 -12.96
C LYS A 87 5.70 -15.16 -13.86
N VAL A 88 6.01 -14.26 -14.78
CA VAL A 88 5.05 -13.66 -15.70
C VAL A 88 5.28 -14.15 -17.12
N TYR A 89 4.19 -14.23 -17.89
CA TYR A 89 4.18 -14.78 -19.24
C TYR A 89 3.39 -13.87 -20.17
N ASP A 90 3.78 -13.87 -21.44
CA ASP A 90 3.10 -13.14 -22.52
C ASP A 90 1.86 -13.88 -23.03
N GLU A 91 1.21 -13.32 -24.06
CA GLU A 91 0.03 -13.91 -24.71
C GLU A 91 0.27 -15.30 -25.30
N ASN A 92 1.52 -15.63 -25.63
CA ASN A 92 1.93 -16.93 -26.18
C ASN A 92 2.37 -17.91 -25.08
N LYS A 93 2.10 -17.59 -23.81
CA LYS A 93 2.56 -18.33 -22.62
C LYS A 93 4.09 -18.50 -22.58
N LYS A 94 4.85 -17.61 -23.23
CA LYS A 94 6.31 -17.56 -23.11
C LYS A 94 6.67 -16.71 -21.90
N GLN A 95 7.58 -17.21 -21.07
CA GLN A 95 8.05 -16.48 -19.90
C GLN A 95 8.71 -15.17 -20.36
N ILE A 96 8.29 -14.05 -19.78
CA ILE A 96 8.92 -12.76 -20.02
C ILE A 96 10.23 -12.73 -19.22
N ASP A 97 11.31 -12.31 -19.87
CA ASP A 97 12.63 -12.20 -19.24
C ASP A 97 12.71 -10.95 -18.37
N VAL A 98 12.20 -11.06 -17.15
CA VAL A 98 12.27 -10.05 -16.09
C VAL A 98 12.83 -10.67 -14.81
N PRO A 99 13.43 -9.87 -13.92
CA PRO A 99 13.78 -10.34 -12.58
C PRO A 99 12.58 -11.01 -11.90
N ILE A 100 12.86 -12.02 -11.07
CA ILE A 100 11.81 -12.67 -10.27
C ILE A 100 11.13 -11.62 -9.40
N ILE A 101 9.81 -11.57 -9.47
CA ILE A 101 9.00 -10.62 -8.71
C ILE A 101 8.56 -11.32 -7.43
N HIS A 102 9.03 -10.82 -6.28
CA HIS A 102 8.67 -11.34 -4.97
C HIS A 102 7.41 -10.66 -4.43
N ALA A 103 6.72 -11.31 -3.51
CA ALA A 103 5.68 -10.68 -2.70
C ALA A 103 6.28 -9.55 -1.85
N VAL A 104 5.44 -8.57 -1.49
CA VAL A 104 5.83 -7.48 -0.59
C VAL A 104 6.15 -8.06 0.80
N ASP A 105 7.30 -7.68 1.37
CA ASP A 105 7.69 -8.08 2.72
C ASP A 105 6.88 -7.30 3.77
N PRO A 106 6.00 -7.96 4.55
CA PRO A 106 5.18 -7.28 5.56
C PRO A 106 6.03 -6.67 6.68
N GLU A 107 7.17 -7.26 7.03
CA GLU A 107 8.02 -6.74 8.11
C GLU A 107 8.73 -5.46 7.67
N GLU A 108 9.10 -5.35 6.39
CA GLU A 108 9.62 -4.11 5.81
C GLU A 108 8.57 -2.99 5.81
N GLN A 109 7.32 -3.32 5.43
CA GLN A 109 6.22 -2.34 5.45
C GLN A 109 5.90 -1.85 6.86
N ILE A 110 5.82 -2.76 7.84
CA ILE A 110 5.62 -2.40 9.25
C ILE A 110 6.76 -1.49 9.75
N TYR A 111 8.01 -1.81 9.39
CA TYR A 111 9.17 -1.01 9.77
C TYR A 111 9.11 0.42 9.18
N VAL A 112 8.76 0.55 7.90
CA VAL A 112 8.60 1.87 7.25
C VAL A 112 7.48 2.67 7.92
N LEU A 113 6.35 2.04 8.26
CA LEU A 113 5.26 2.70 8.99
C LEU A 113 5.68 3.15 10.38
N ASP A 114 6.46 2.33 11.10
CA ASP A 114 7.03 2.70 12.39
C ASP A 114 7.93 3.93 12.30
N LYS A 115 8.78 3.99 11.27
CA LYS A 115 9.64 5.15 11.01
C LYS A 115 8.82 6.41 10.71
N ASN A 116 7.80 6.30 9.84
CA ASN A 116 6.96 7.44 9.48
C ASN A 116 6.15 7.98 10.67
N ILE A 117 5.66 7.10 11.55
CA ILE A 117 4.99 7.50 12.80
C ILE A 117 5.97 8.29 13.69
N GLN A 118 7.17 7.78 13.91
CA GLN A 118 8.18 8.45 14.73
C GLN A 118 8.61 9.81 14.16
N GLU A 119 8.78 9.89 12.84
CA GLU A 119 9.12 11.15 12.15
C GLU A 119 8.01 12.17 12.33
N ARG A 120 6.75 11.78 12.13
CA ARG A 120 5.59 12.68 12.29
C ARG A 120 5.39 13.13 13.74
N GLU A 121 5.57 12.23 14.71
CA GLU A 121 5.56 12.56 16.15
C GLU A 121 6.66 13.57 16.48
N THR A 122 7.88 13.38 15.95
CA THR A 122 9.01 14.31 16.17
C THR A 122 8.76 15.68 15.54
N GLU A 123 8.22 15.73 14.32
CA GLU A 123 7.87 16.98 13.64
C GLU A 123 6.84 17.79 14.42
N HIS A 124 5.80 17.11 14.93
CA HIS A 124 4.76 17.74 15.74
C HIS A 124 5.30 18.28 17.07
N ASP A 125 6.16 17.51 17.74
CA ASP A 125 6.81 17.96 18.99
C ASP A 125 7.70 19.19 18.76
N VAL A 126 8.46 19.20 17.65
CA VAL A 126 9.29 20.36 17.27
C VAL A 126 8.42 21.57 16.93
N ALA A 127 7.35 21.39 16.15
CA ALA A 127 6.43 22.47 15.79
C ALA A 127 5.75 23.05 17.04
N THR A 128 5.26 22.18 17.93
CA THR A 128 4.66 22.56 19.21
C THR A 128 5.67 23.30 20.10
N GLY A 129 6.91 22.81 20.19
CA GLY A 129 7.97 23.46 20.95
C GLY A 129 8.32 24.85 20.42
N LEU A 130 8.47 25.01 19.11
CA LEU A 130 8.67 26.31 18.46
C LEU A 130 7.48 27.24 18.69
N ASN A 131 6.26 26.73 18.62
CA ASN A 131 5.04 27.50 18.89
C ASN A 131 5.00 28.02 20.34
N ILE A 132 5.41 27.21 21.32
CA ILE A 132 5.55 27.65 22.72
C ILE A 132 6.60 28.77 22.82
N VAL A 133 7.75 28.62 22.17
CA VAL A 133 8.82 29.62 22.18
C VAL A 133 8.36 30.94 21.54
N PHE A 134 7.70 30.91 20.38
CA PHE A 134 7.14 32.10 19.74
C PHE A 134 6.03 32.76 20.57
N SER A 135 5.16 31.96 21.21
CA SER A 135 4.13 32.49 22.12
C SER A 135 4.76 33.22 23.31
N LEU A 136 5.87 32.70 23.85
CA LEU A 136 6.64 33.36 24.90
C LEU A 136 7.28 34.66 24.42
N PHE A 137 7.88 34.68 23.22
CA PHE A 137 8.45 35.91 22.65
C PHE A 137 7.41 37.00 22.41
N ASN A 138 6.23 36.65 21.87
CA ASN A 138 5.14 37.61 21.68
C ASN A 138 4.65 38.17 23.03
N THR A 139 4.51 37.32 24.05
CA THR A 139 4.12 37.77 25.40
C THR A 139 5.14 38.74 26.01
N VAL A 140 6.44 38.52 25.76
CA VAL A 140 7.50 39.41 26.25
C VAL A 140 7.54 40.72 25.46
N ALA A 141 7.33 40.68 24.14
CA ALA A 141 7.24 41.87 23.30
C ALA A 141 6.08 42.79 23.71
N ASP A 142 4.91 42.22 23.98
CA ASP A 142 3.71 42.92 24.46
C ASP A 142 3.92 43.62 25.82
N LEU A 143 4.82 43.11 26.66
CA LEU A 143 5.15 43.74 27.95
C LEU A 143 6.13 44.92 27.81
N THR A 144 6.81 45.04 26.67
CA THR A 144 7.79 46.09 26.39
C THR A 144 7.25 47.25 25.56
N ASP A 145 6.19 47.05 24.76
CA ASP A 145 5.57 48.10 23.97
C ASP A 145 4.34 48.72 24.68
N ASN A 146 4.41 50.04 24.91
CA ASN A 146 3.44 50.80 25.70
C ASN A 146 2.50 51.65 24.82
N ASP A 147 2.31 51.27 23.55
CA ASP A 147 1.53 52.02 22.56
C ASP A 147 0.17 51.37 22.25
N LYS A 148 -0.90 52.17 22.38
CA LYS A 148 -2.31 51.70 22.37
C LYS A 148 -2.87 51.34 20.98
N ASN A 149 -2.05 51.40 19.92
CA ASN A 149 -2.47 51.07 18.55
C ASN A 149 -2.21 49.61 18.14
N ASP A 150 -1.47 48.82 18.94
CA ASP A 150 -1.08 47.44 18.60
C ASP A 150 -2.11 46.36 18.93
N ALA A 151 -3.11 46.66 19.75
CA ALA A 151 -4.03 45.63 20.26
C ALA A 151 -4.84 44.90 19.17
N GLY A 152 -5.07 45.54 18.02
CA GLY A 152 -5.77 44.93 16.88
C GLY A 152 -4.87 43.98 16.06
N GLU A 153 -3.61 44.36 15.87
CA GLU A 153 -2.61 43.56 15.15
C GLU A 153 -2.16 42.35 15.97
N VAL A 154 -2.05 42.51 17.30
CA VAL A 154 -1.84 41.40 18.24
C VAL A 154 -3.00 40.41 18.22
N LEU A 155 -4.25 40.88 18.21
CA LEU A 155 -5.43 40.00 18.17
C LEU A 155 -5.52 39.23 16.84
N GLU A 156 -5.23 39.89 15.72
CA GLU A 156 -5.20 39.26 14.39
C GLU A 156 -4.09 38.20 14.29
N ASN A 157 -2.88 38.52 14.79
CA ASN A 157 -1.78 37.57 14.85
C ASN A 157 -2.08 36.37 15.77
N VAL A 158 -2.73 36.60 16.91
CA VAL A 158 -3.14 35.51 17.83
C VAL A 158 -4.19 34.62 17.19
N VAL A 159 -5.18 35.17 16.47
CA VAL A 159 -6.23 34.39 15.78
C VAL A 159 -5.65 33.59 14.61
N ILE A 160 -4.76 34.18 13.81
CA ILE A 160 -4.06 33.47 12.72
C ILE A 160 -3.17 32.36 13.29
N PHE A 161 -2.44 32.65 14.37
CA PHE A 161 -1.57 31.68 15.03
C PHE A 161 -2.34 30.52 15.67
N THR A 162 -3.45 30.80 16.38
CA THR A 162 -4.31 29.74 16.95
C THR A 162 -5.02 28.94 15.86
N GLY A 163 -5.49 29.59 14.79
CA GLY A 163 -6.07 28.90 13.64
C GLY A 163 -5.08 27.94 12.97
N ASN A 164 -3.86 28.39 12.74
CA ASN A 164 -2.80 27.55 12.16
C ASN A 164 -2.40 26.40 13.09
N HIS A 165 -2.34 26.62 14.41
CA HIS A 165 -2.02 25.57 15.36
C HIS A 165 -3.15 24.52 15.49
N ILE A 166 -4.41 24.94 15.45
CA ILE A 166 -5.55 24.01 15.44
C ILE A 166 -5.55 23.19 14.14
N GLY A 167 -5.29 23.83 12.99
CA GLY A 167 -5.16 23.14 11.70
C GLY A 167 -4.03 22.11 11.71
N GLU A 168 -2.83 22.51 12.14
CA GLU A 168 -1.67 21.62 12.23
C GLU A 168 -1.91 20.43 13.15
N LYS A 169 -2.57 20.65 14.29
CA LYS A 169 -2.94 19.56 15.20
C LYS A 169 -3.94 18.59 14.57
N ILE A 170 -4.97 19.08 13.89
CA ILE A 170 -5.95 18.23 13.21
C ILE A 170 -5.28 17.40 12.12
N ASP A 171 -4.42 18.01 11.32
CA ASP A 171 -3.68 17.31 10.26
C ASP A 171 -2.75 16.24 10.85
N TYR A 172 -2.02 16.57 11.92
CA TYR A 172 -1.19 15.63 12.66
C TYR A 172 -1.99 14.44 13.21
N ASP A 173 -3.10 14.70 13.92
CA ASP A 173 -3.93 13.66 14.53
C ASP A 173 -4.46 12.71 13.43
N ASN A 174 -4.93 13.26 12.31
CA ASN A 174 -5.40 12.48 11.16
C ASN A 174 -4.30 11.63 10.53
N ASP A 175 -3.10 12.18 10.32
CA ASP A 175 -1.95 11.47 9.74
C ASP A 175 -1.53 10.30 10.62
N ILE A 176 -1.44 10.54 11.94
CA ILE A 176 -1.04 9.52 12.91
C ILE A 176 -2.08 8.41 13.00
N ASP A 177 -3.37 8.75 13.03
CA ASP A 177 -4.44 7.76 13.05
C ASP A 177 -4.44 6.92 11.77
N TYR A 178 -4.23 7.55 10.60
CA TYR A 178 -4.07 6.84 9.33
C TYR A 178 -2.88 5.88 9.36
N LEU A 179 -1.68 6.34 9.74
CA LEU A 179 -0.47 5.51 9.80
C LEU A 179 -0.62 4.35 10.79
N LYS A 180 -1.21 4.60 11.96
CA LYS A 180 -1.50 3.56 12.97
C LYS A 180 -2.51 2.55 12.45
N SER A 181 -3.54 3.00 11.73
CA SER A 181 -4.52 2.13 11.07
C SER A 181 -3.86 1.23 10.02
N GLN A 182 -3.03 1.80 9.13
CA GLN A 182 -2.26 1.03 8.15
C GLN A 182 -1.35 0.00 8.83
N LYS A 183 -0.62 0.39 9.87
CA LYS A 183 0.23 -0.54 10.64
C LYS A 183 -0.57 -1.66 11.29
N SER A 184 -1.75 -1.35 11.82
CA SER A 184 -2.67 -2.35 12.38
C SER A 184 -3.11 -3.35 11.30
N TYR A 185 -3.49 -2.87 10.12
CA TYR A 185 -3.84 -3.71 8.98
C TYR A 185 -2.70 -4.66 8.59
N TRP A 186 -1.48 -4.17 8.40
CA TRP A 186 -0.31 -5.01 8.07
C TRP A 186 0.04 -6.02 9.15
N LYS A 187 -0.26 -5.75 10.41
CA LYS A 187 0.00 -6.67 11.52
C LYS A 187 -1.02 -7.79 11.66
N ASN A 188 -2.27 -7.51 11.31
CA ASN A 188 -3.41 -8.38 11.65
C ASN A 188 -4.02 -9.07 10.43
N GLU A 189 -4.03 -8.43 9.26
CA GLU A 189 -4.69 -8.94 8.06
C GLU A 189 -3.70 -9.54 7.05
N VAL A 190 -2.49 -8.98 7.00
CA VAL A 190 -1.44 -9.44 6.08
C VAL A 190 -0.72 -10.62 6.68
N LEU A 191 -0.50 -11.66 5.87
CA LEU A 191 0.25 -12.84 6.23
C LEU A 191 1.67 -12.42 6.62
N ARG A 192 2.12 -12.86 7.80
CA ARG A 192 3.46 -12.62 8.33
C ARG A 192 4.26 -13.91 8.34
N LYS A 193 5.55 -13.80 8.58
CA LYS A 193 6.40 -14.97 8.74
C LYS A 193 5.93 -15.79 9.94
N THR A 194 5.56 -17.05 9.72
CA THR A 194 5.01 -17.91 10.75
C THR A 194 5.52 -19.34 10.60
N GLU A 195 5.81 -19.96 11.74
CA GLU A 195 6.09 -21.39 11.86
C GLU A 195 4.79 -22.08 12.22
N LEU A 196 4.41 -23.10 11.45
CA LEU A 196 3.21 -23.91 11.65
C LEU A 196 3.62 -25.30 12.11
N GLU A 197 3.17 -25.72 13.28
CA GLU A 197 3.31 -27.09 13.75
C GLU A 197 2.33 -28.04 13.03
N GLU A 198 2.41 -29.35 13.32
CA GLU A 198 1.56 -30.35 12.70
C GLU A 198 0.06 -30.05 12.92
N ASN A 199 -0.71 -30.03 11.82
CA ASN A 199 -2.13 -29.67 11.74
C ASN A 199 -2.47 -28.21 12.07
N GLU A 200 -1.50 -27.34 12.29
CA GLU A 200 -1.76 -25.90 12.40
C GLU A 200 -2.05 -25.28 11.03
N ASP A 201 -2.87 -24.24 11.04
CA ASP A 201 -3.25 -23.49 9.86
C ASP A 201 -3.13 -21.98 10.06
N ILE A 202 -2.95 -21.27 8.94
CA ILE A 202 -2.93 -19.82 8.90
C ILE A 202 -3.57 -19.31 7.62
N GLY A 203 -4.28 -18.19 7.74
CA GLY A 203 -4.84 -17.45 6.62
C GLY A 203 -4.41 -15.99 6.68
N GLY A 204 -4.18 -15.37 5.53
CA GLY A 204 -3.86 -13.96 5.47
C GLY A 204 -3.72 -13.42 4.06
N ILE A 205 -3.70 -12.09 3.95
CA ILE A 205 -3.51 -11.40 2.68
C ILE A 205 -2.02 -11.31 2.35
N PHE A 206 -1.65 -11.43 1.09
CA PHE A 206 -0.32 -11.02 0.61
C PHE A 206 -0.44 -10.23 -0.69
N TYR A 207 0.57 -9.38 -0.93
CA TYR A 207 0.59 -8.44 -2.03
C TYR A 207 1.65 -8.83 -3.06
N MET A 208 1.28 -8.82 -4.33
CA MET A 208 2.18 -9.09 -5.45
C MET A 208 2.26 -7.89 -6.39
N PRO A 209 3.45 -7.34 -6.68
CA PRO A 209 3.59 -6.25 -7.63
C PRO A 209 3.01 -6.58 -9.03
N ILE A 210 2.25 -5.64 -9.59
CA ILE A 210 1.64 -5.77 -10.92
C ILE A 210 2.71 -5.61 -12.00
N ASN A 211 2.73 -6.54 -12.95
CA ASN A 211 3.46 -6.38 -14.21
C ASN A 211 2.47 -6.07 -15.35
N PRO A 212 2.43 -4.83 -15.87
CA PRO A 212 1.45 -4.44 -16.89
C PRO A 212 1.65 -5.16 -18.23
N ASN A 213 2.83 -5.73 -18.47
CA ASN A 213 3.15 -6.47 -19.69
C ASN A 213 2.77 -7.97 -19.59
N ALA A 214 2.40 -8.45 -18.40
CA ALA A 214 2.00 -9.84 -18.20
C ALA A 214 0.58 -10.10 -18.75
N LYS A 215 0.40 -11.27 -19.37
CA LYS A 215 -0.92 -11.83 -19.70
C LYS A 215 -1.26 -13.02 -18.83
N PHE A 216 -0.26 -13.74 -18.35
CA PHE A 216 -0.45 -14.80 -17.36
C PHE A 216 0.58 -14.67 -16.25
N LEU A 217 0.19 -15.09 -15.06
CA LEU A 217 1.01 -15.15 -13.86
C LEU A 217 1.05 -16.59 -13.38
N LYS A 218 2.23 -17.03 -12.94
CA LYS A 218 2.40 -18.27 -12.18
C LYS A 218 3.03 -17.92 -10.84
N ILE A 219 2.23 -17.98 -9.78
CA ILE A 219 2.64 -17.73 -8.40
C ILE A 219 3.23 -19.01 -7.85
N TYR A 220 4.31 -18.90 -7.10
CA TYR A 220 5.03 -19.99 -6.45
C TYR A 220 5.05 -19.72 -4.95
N ILE A 221 4.52 -20.67 -4.19
CA ILE A 221 4.41 -20.60 -2.73
C ILE A 221 5.28 -21.73 -2.16
N PRO A 222 6.49 -21.44 -1.69
CA PRO A 222 7.34 -22.42 -1.01
C PRO A 222 6.70 -22.84 0.33
N LEU A 223 6.55 -24.15 0.52
CA LEU A 223 5.91 -24.77 1.69
C LEU A 223 6.85 -25.85 2.23
N GLY A 224 7.92 -25.40 2.90
CA GLY A 224 9.00 -26.29 3.36
C GLY A 224 9.80 -26.89 2.19
N LYS A 225 9.60 -28.18 1.92
CA LYS A 225 10.33 -28.92 0.87
C LYS A 225 9.59 -28.96 -0.47
N THR A 226 8.33 -28.53 -0.51
CA THR A 226 7.51 -28.49 -1.72
C THR A 226 7.20 -27.05 -2.12
N VAL A 227 6.71 -26.87 -3.34
CA VAL A 227 6.30 -25.56 -3.86
C VAL A 227 4.96 -25.73 -4.56
N HIS A 228 3.92 -25.14 -3.99
CA HIS A 228 2.63 -25.05 -4.64
C HIS A 228 2.66 -23.93 -5.68
N THR A 229 2.12 -24.19 -6.87
CA THR A 229 2.19 -23.22 -7.98
C THR A 229 0.82 -22.93 -8.55
N TYR A 230 0.45 -21.66 -8.64
CA TYR A 230 -0.90 -21.21 -8.99
C TYR A 230 -0.89 -20.36 -10.25
N LYS A 231 -1.84 -20.57 -11.15
CA LYS A 231 -1.90 -19.91 -12.47
C LYS A 231 -3.09 -18.98 -12.57
N PHE A 232 -2.81 -17.75 -12.99
CA PHE A 232 -3.81 -16.71 -13.23
C PHE A 232 -3.62 -16.09 -14.60
N GLN A 233 -4.72 -15.70 -15.24
CA GLN A 233 -4.75 -14.85 -16.42
C GLN A 233 -5.00 -13.41 -15.99
N GLN A 234 -4.20 -12.48 -16.53
CA GLN A 234 -4.38 -11.04 -16.38
C GLN A 234 -5.25 -10.50 -17.50
N ILE A 235 -6.41 -9.97 -17.12
CA ILE A 235 -7.40 -9.38 -18.02
C ILE A 235 -7.26 -7.86 -17.90
N ALA A 236 -7.03 -7.19 -19.03
CA ALA A 236 -7.05 -5.73 -19.09
C ALA A 236 -8.47 -5.27 -19.43
N SER A 237 -8.99 -4.34 -18.63
CA SER A 237 -10.30 -3.71 -18.74
C SER A 237 -10.18 -2.21 -18.95
#